data_AF-A0A821VJX8-F1
#
_entry.id   AF-A0A821VJX8-F1
#
_cell.length_a   1.000
_cell.length_b   1.000
_cell.length_c   1.000
_cell.angle_alpha   90.00
_cell.angle_beta   90.00
_cell.angle_gamma   90.00
#
_symmetry.space_group_name_H-M   'P 1'
#
loop_
_entity.id
_entity.type
_entity.pdbx_description
1 polymer ?
#
loop_
_entity_poly.entity_id
_entity_poly.type
_entity_poly.pdbx_seq_one_letter_code
_entity_poly.pdbx_strand_id
1 'polypeptide(L)'
;MALQRVRAAVELDRPVDGEHIVKHSTSSVDTAACLYHMRLVWRSIGGAEEGTLGGSVRLLEAACATALHYADLVHGALADQGYYENHGQNKSTEEICTIVNNLEYVRRSLSEYDDEQISNDDNSRQLVRGALGTLECRSIRAAVPLAVRARPPLRKAVFHLAWSPDSLPTQQAITPLLEYLDQHLSSLNTWLLPRAFTRALAACWNAVLKEVSNQADSGGAEKPRVYHHRLKEALDLLAEFIHAEGKGLPMTEVHNTEWKRLEQRMQYHQAPTEELLELWLEDRLTDQGRTPLPSPYGSILIRVYFNHDSLCVEILSARDVIPLDPNGLSDPFVVLELLPKRLFPKTHEQTTNVQKKTLNPVWDECFEFAVSLEACRSPQATLALSVWDRDVLTADDFAGEAFVPISRVPGVNSHAPPDPLRPIELPLMQLHDRGHPILQILESRNTDKMAMDFVKKQKLRFAE
;
A
#
# COMPACT_ATOMS: atom_id res chain seq x y z
N MET A 1 -35.81 -29.14 -9.30
CA MET A 1 -36.18 -28.78 -10.68
C MET A 1 -35.31 -27.65 -11.25
N ALA A 2 -35.21 -26.48 -10.59
CA ALA A 2 -34.40 -25.37 -11.10
C ALA A 2 -32.91 -25.71 -11.30
N LEU A 3 -32.27 -26.35 -10.32
CA LEU A 3 -30.85 -26.75 -10.42
C LEU A 3 -30.58 -27.71 -11.60
N GLN A 4 -31.49 -28.65 -11.87
CA GLN A 4 -31.39 -29.56 -13.02
C GLN A 4 -31.53 -28.81 -14.35
N ARG A 5 -32.42 -27.81 -14.42
CA ARG A 5 -32.55 -26.94 -15.59
C ARG A 5 -31.29 -26.11 -15.83
N VAL A 6 -30.70 -25.54 -14.78
CA VAL A 6 -29.42 -24.81 -14.86
C VAL A 6 -28.30 -25.72 -15.37
N ARG A 7 -28.22 -26.95 -14.87
CA ARG A 7 -27.23 -27.93 -15.35
C ARG A 7 -27.39 -28.20 -16.86
N ALA A 8 -28.61 -28.53 -17.29
CA ALA A 8 -28.88 -28.77 -18.71
C ALA A 8 -28.59 -27.53 -19.57
N ALA A 9 -28.86 -26.32 -19.06
CA ALA A 9 -28.57 -25.07 -19.75
C ALA A 9 -27.05 -24.86 -19.95
N VAL A 10 -26.22 -25.17 -18.96
CA VAL A 10 -24.75 -25.11 -19.07
C VAL A 10 -24.21 -26.17 -20.03
N GLU A 11 -24.77 -27.38 -20.03
CA GLU A 11 -24.37 -28.46 -20.95
C GLU A 11 -24.69 -28.13 -22.43
N LEU A 12 -25.77 -27.37 -22.66
CA LEU A 12 -26.23 -26.98 -23.99
C LEU A 12 -25.85 -25.54 -24.35
N ASP A 13 -24.90 -24.94 -23.64
CA ASP A 13 -24.55 -23.53 -23.77
C ASP A 13 -24.07 -23.18 -25.19
N ARG A 14 -24.59 -22.06 -25.71
CA ARG A 14 -24.28 -21.56 -27.06
C ARG A 14 -24.19 -20.03 -27.03
N PRO A 15 -23.37 -19.41 -27.89
CA PRO A 15 -23.46 -17.96 -28.10
C PRO A 15 -24.87 -17.61 -28.57
N VAL A 16 -25.37 -16.44 -28.15
CA VAL A 16 -26.67 -15.93 -28.62
C VAL A 16 -26.47 -15.26 -29.96
N ASP A 17 -27.15 -15.76 -31.00
CA ASP A 17 -27.13 -15.17 -32.35
C ASP A 17 -28.04 -13.93 -32.41
N GLY A 18 -27.47 -12.78 -32.75
CA GLY A 18 -28.17 -11.49 -32.85
C GLY A 18 -27.16 -10.35 -32.74
N GLU A 19 -27.48 -9.16 -33.25
CA GLU A 19 -26.60 -7.97 -33.23
C GLU A 19 -25.87 -7.84 -31.88
N HIS A 20 -24.61 -7.37 -31.89
CA HIS A 20 -23.62 -7.27 -30.79
C HIS A 20 -24.09 -6.67 -29.43
N ILE A 21 -25.38 -6.39 -29.30
CA ILE A 21 -26.13 -6.00 -28.11
C ILE A 21 -26.11 -7.10 -27.02
N VAL A 22 -26.26 -8.38 -27.38
CA VAL A 22 -26.28 -9.48 -26.41
C VAL A 22 -24.88 -10.05 -26.22
N LYS A 23 -24.24 -9.69 -25.10
CA LYS A 23 -22.84 -10.05 -24.81
C LYS A 23 -22.67 -11.31 -23.93
N HIS A 24 -23.69 -12.15 -23.82
CA HIS A 24 -23.74 -13.32 -22.94
C HIS A 24 -24.40 -14.50 -23.67
N SER A 25 -24.16 -15.73 -23.19
CA SER A 25 -24.58 -16.98 -23.83
C SER A 25 -25.95 -17.48 -23.33
N THR A 26 -26.51 -18.45 -24.04
CA THR A 26 -27.86 -19.00 -23.78
C THR A 26 -28.03 -19.53 -22.36
N SER A 27 -27.00 -20.15 -21.78
CA SER A 27 -27.08 -20.72 -20.43
C SER A 27 -27.34 -19.67 -19.35
N SER A 28 -26.78 -18.47 -19.52
CA SER A 28 -26.99 -17.35 -18.60
C SER A 28 -28.40 -16.77 -18.73
N VAL A 29 -28.95 -16.75 -19.95
CA VAL A 29 -30.33 -16.35 -20.23
C VAL A 29 -31.32 -17.32 -19.59
N ASP A 30 -31.12 -18.63 -19.77
CA ASP A 30 -31.98 -19.67 -19.19
C ASP A 30 -31.94 -19.65 -17.66
N THR A 31 -30.75 -19.42 -17.09
CA THR A 31 -30.57 -19.30 -15.64
C THR A 31 -31.27 -18.05 -15.10
N ALA A 32 -31.12 -16.91 -15.77
CA ALA A 32 -31.84 -15.69 -15.42
C ALA A 32 -33.37 -15.85 -15.55
N ALA A 33 -33.84 -16.55 -16.58
CA ALA A 33 -35.26 -16.87 -16.75
C ALA A 33 -35.79 -17.76 -15.61
N CYS A 34 -34.98 -18.70 -15.12
CA CYS A 34 -35.32 -19.48 -13.92
C CYS A 34 -35.48 -18.58 -12.68
N LEU A 35 -34.55 -17.65 -12.46
CA LEU A 35 -34.64 -16.67 -11.38
C LEU A 35 -35.85 -15.75 -11.56
N TYR A 36 -36.16 -15.31 -12.77
CA TYR A 36 -37.33 -14.49 -13.04
C TYR A 36 -38.65 -15.24 -12.76
N HIS A 37 -38.75 -16.50 -13.19
CA HIS A 37 -39.94 -17.32 -12.94
C HIS A 37 -40.17 -17.59 -11.45
N MET A 38 -39.10 -17.79 -10.66
CA MET A 38 -39.22 -17.91 -9.20
C MET A 38 -39.89 -16.68 -8.58
N ARG A 39 -39.50 -15.46 -9.01
CA ARG A 39 -40.12 -14.19 -8.62
C ARG A 39 -41.58 -14.09 -9.06
N LEU A 40 -41.90 -14.49 -10.28
CA LEU A 40 -43.29 -14.49 -10.76
C LEU A 40 -44.18 -15.43 -9.95
N VAL A 41 -43.70 -16.65 -9.67
CA VAL A 41 -44.44 -17.61 -8.84
C VAL A 41 -44.65 -17.04 -7.44
N TRP A 42 -43.61 -16.44 -6.83
CA TRP A 42 -43.72 -15.77 -5.54
C TRP A 42 -44.81 -14.69 -5.51
N ARG A 43 -44.84 -13.84 -6.54
CA ARG A 43 -45.89 -12.82 -6.69
C ARG A 43 -47.28 -13.44 -6.86
N SER A 44 -47.39 -14.54 -7.60
CA SER A 44 -48.68 -15.20 -7.85
C SER A 44 -49.30 -15.87 -6.62
N ILE A 45 -48.48 -16.25 -5.62
CA ILE A 45 -48.94 -16.90 -4.38
C ILE A 45 -49.18 -15.92 -3.23
N GLY A 46 -49.26 -14.61 -3.51
CA GLY A 46 -49.58 -13.58 -2.51
C GLY A 46 -48.37 -12.86 -1.91
N GLY A 47 -47.14 -13.21 -2.29
CA GLY A 47 -45.94 -12.51 -1.81
C GLY A 47 -45.74 -12.58 -0.29
N ALA A 48 -45.27 -11.47 0.31
CA ALA A 48 -44.92 -11.35 1.73
C ALA A 48 -46.11 -10.90 2.61
N GLU A 49 -47.28 -11.51 2.46
CA GLU A 49 -48.41 -11.31 3.37
C GLU A 49 -48.19 -12.04 4.74
N GLU A 50 -48.92 -11.65 5.80
CA GLU A 50 -48.70 -12.12 7.19
C GLU A 50 -48.73 -13.66 7.39
N GLY A 51 -49.23 -14.43 6.42
CA GLY A 51 -49.28 -15.90 6.44
C GLY A 51 -48.07 -16.63 5.80
N THR A 52 -47.14 -15.94 5.15
CA THR A 52 -46.07 -16.53 4.33
C THR A 52 -44.65 -16.20 4.80
N LEU A 53 -44.46 -15.80 6.06
CA LEU A 53 -43.16 -15.40 6.65
C LEU A 53 -41.99 -16.42 6.44
N GLY A 54 -42.26 -17.71 6.27
CA GLY A 54 -41.23 -18.72 5.94
C GLY A 54 -41.01 -18.96 4.44
N GLY A 55 -41.89 -18.45 3.58
CA GLY A 55 -41.84 -18.61 2.13
C GLY A 55 -40.81 -17.69 1.45
N SER A 56 -40.62 -16.48 1.97
CA SER A 56 -39.63 -15.52 1.45
C SER A 56 -38.21 -16.06 1.61
N VAL A 57 -37.85 -16.54 2.81
CA VAL A 57 -36.53 -17.11 3.10
C VAL A 57 -36.23 -18.31 2.19
N ARG A 58 -37.19 -19.24 2.04
CA ARG A 58 -37.02 -20.41 1.15
C ARG A 58 -36.86 -20.03 -0.32
N LEU A 59 -37.56 -18.99 -0.77
CA LEU A 59 -37.39 -18.43 -2.11
C LEU A 59 -35.97 -17.86 -2.28
N LEU A 60 -35.51 -17.07 -1.31
CA LEU A 60 -34.17 -16.46 -1.33
C LEU A 60 -33.07 -17.53 -1.33
N GLU A 61 -33.18 -18.54 -0.48
CA GLU A 61 -32.28 -19.70 -0.46
C GLU A 61 -32.27 -20.40 -1.82
N ALA A 62 -33.42 -20.65 -2.42
CA ALA A 62 -33.53 -21.30 -3.72
C ALA A 62 -32.93 -20.44 -4.85
N ALA A 63 -33.17 -19.13 -4.86
CA ALA A 63 -32.63 -18.20 -5.84
C ALA A 63 -31.10 -18.09 -5.72
N CYS A 64 -30.59 -17.91 -4.50
CA CYS A 64 -29.16 -17.86 -4.20
C CYS A 64 -28.47 -19.17 -4.60
N ALA A 65 -29.03 -20.32 -4.18
CA ALA A 65 -28.49 -21.64 -4.54
C ALA A 65 -28.48 -21.86 -6.06
N THR A 66 -29.51 -21.39 -6.77
CA THR A 66 -29.60 -21.52 -8.24
C THR A 66 -28.51 -20.70 -8.93
N ALA A 67 -28.33 -19.44 -8.53
CA ALA A 67 -27.32 -18.57 -9.11
C ALA A 67 -25.89 -19.05 -8.80
N LEU A 68 -25.64 -19.46 -7.55
CA LEU A 68 -24.33 -19.99 -7.13
C LEU A 68 -24.02 -21.32 -7.82
N HIS A 69 -25.02 -22.20 -7.97
CA HIS A 69 -24.83 -23.46 -8.69
C HIS A 69 -24.43 -23.24 -10.16
N TYR A 70 -25.04 -22.26 -10.84
CA TYR A 70 -24.61 -21.87 -12.18
C TYR A 70 -23.13 -21.49 -12.21
N ALA A 71 -22.70 -20.61 -11.30
CA ALA A 71 -21.31 -20.19 -11.24
C ALA A 71 -20.36 -21.37 -10.95
N ASP A 72 -20.73 -22.29 -10.07
CA ASP A 72 -19.93 -23.48 -9.78
C ASP A 72 -19.80 -24.41 -11.00
N LEU A 73 -20.88 -24.61 -11.77
CA LEU A 73 -20.83 -25.40 -13.00
C LEU A 73 -19.93 -24.75 -14.06
N VAL A 74 -20.04 -23.44 -14.26
CA VAL A 74 -19.18 -22.69 -15.19
C VAL A 74 -17.72 -22.81 -14.74
N HIS A 75 -17.42 -22.57 -13.47
CA HIS A 75 -16.06 -22.67 -12.95
C HIS A 75 -15.50 -24.11 -12.98
N GLY A 76 -16.33 -25.12 -12.75
CA GLY A 76 -15.96 -26.53 -12.88
C GLY A 76 -15.56 -26.87 -14.32
N ALA A 77 -16.41 -26.51 -15.29
CA ALA A 77 -16.12 -26.72 -16.71
C ALA A 77 -14.85 -25.97 -17.17
N LEU A 78 -14.59 -24.78 -16.64
CA LEU A 78 -13.35 -24.04 -16.91
C LEU A 78 -12.14 -24.76 -16.31
N ALA A 79 -12.23 -25.24 -15.07
CA ALA A 79 -11.15 -25.98 -14.42
C ALA A 79 -10.82 -27.28 -15.15
N ASP A 80 -11.83 -28.05 -15.59
CA ASP A 80 -11.66 -29.29 -16.35
C ASP A 80 -10.93 -29.06 -17.68
N GLN A 81 -11.04 -27.86 -18.26
CA GLN A 81 -10.34 -27.44 -19.48
C GLN A 81 -8.93 -26.87 -19.20
N GLY A 82 -8.47 -26.88 -17.95
CA GLY A 82 -7.19 -26.31 -17.53
C GLY A 82 -7.14 -24.78 -17.67
N TYR A 83 -8.29 -24.10 -17.56
CA TYR A 83 -8.41 -22.67 -17.83
C TYR A 83 -7.57 -21.81 -16.89
N TYR A 84 -7.46 -22.17 -15.61
CA TYR A 84 -6.75 -21.36 -14.61
C TYR A 84 -5.25 -21.58 -14.67
N GLU A 85 -4.80 -22.82 -14.89
CA GLU A 85 -3.41 -23.22 -15.00
C GLU A 85 -2.77 -22.62 -16.27
N ASN A 86 -3.49 -22.66 -17.38
CA ASN A 86 -3.00 -22.16 -18.67
C ASN A 86 -3.36 -20.69 -18.92
N HIS A 87 -3.83 -19.94 -17.90
CA HIS A 87 -4.25 -18.54 -18.04
C HIS A 87 -5.17 -18.30 -19.24
N GLY A 88 -6.14 -19.20 -19.42
CA GLY A 88 -7.14 -19.16 -20.46
C GLY A 88 -6.60 -19.26 -21.89
N GLN A 89 -5.34 -19.66 -22.12
CA GLN A 89 -4.69 -19.73 -23.46
C GLN A 89 -5.56 -20.38 -24.55
N ASN A 90 -6.39 -21.36 -24.18
CA ASN A 90 -7.28 -22.08 -25.10
C ASN A 90 -8.57 -21.33 -25.46
N LYS A 91 -8.76 -20.09 -24.99
CA LYS A 91 -9.94 -19.24 -25.28
C LYS A 91 -9.56 -17.90 -25.87
N SER A 92 -10.36 -17.38 -26.79
CA SER A 92 -10.24 -16.01 -27.31
C SER A 92 -10.61 -14.97 -26.24
N THR A 93 -10.23 -13.71 -26.45
CA THR A 93 -10.63 -12.61 -25.55
C THR A 93 -12.15 -12.47 -25.48
N GLU A 94 -12.84 -12.67 -26.60
CA GLU A 94 -14.30 -12.56 -26.72
C GLU A 94 -15.01 -13.66 -25.94
N GLU A 95 -14.49 -14.90 -26.01
CA GLU A 95 -15.01 -16.03 -25.23
C GLU A 95 -14.85 -15.78 -23.73
N ILE A 96 -13.70 -15.26 -23.31
CA ILE A 96 -13.46 -14.90 -21.90
C ILE A 96 -14.42 -13.80 -21.46
N CYS A 97 -14.63 -12.77 -22.29
CA CYS A 97 -15.59 -11.71 -21.99
C CYS A 97 -17.02 -12.25 -21.87
N THR A 98 -17.40 -13.19 -22.74
CA THR A 98 -18.72 -13.85 -22.69
C THR A 98 -18.90 -14.61 -21.38
N ILE A 99 -17.89 -15.37 -20.92
CA ILE A 99 -17.91 -16.07 -19.64
C ILE A 99 -18.09 -15.09 -18.47
N VAL A 100 -17.33 -13.99 -18.48
CA VAL A 100 -17.42 -12.95 -17.44
C VAL A 100 -18.82 -12.31 -17.43
N ASN A 101 -19.37 -12.02 -18.61
CA ASN A 101 -20.69 -11.45 -18.77
C ASN A 101 -21.80 -12.40 -18.35
N ASN A 102 -21.67 -13.70 -18.60
CA ASN A 102 -22.61 -14.71 -18.14
C ASN A 102 -22.78 -14.67 -16.61
N LEU A 103 -21.65 -14.66 -15.90
CA LEU A 103 -21.63 -14.59 -14.44
C LEU A 103 -22.21 -13.26 -13.94
N GLU A 104 -21.87 -12.15 -14.59
CA GLU A 104 -22.39 -10.81 -14.24
C GLU A 104 -23.89 -10.69 -14.55
N TYR A 105 -24.39 -11.30 -15.62
CA TYR A 105 -25.79 -11.30 -16.00
C TYR A 105 -26.65 -12.08 -15.01
N VAL A 106 -26.18 -13.26 -14.57
CA VAL A 106 -26.83 -14.04 -13.51
C VAL A 106 -26.78 -13.30 -12.18
N ARG A 107 -25.65 -12.67 -11.82
CA ARG A 107 -25.52 -11.80 -10.64
C ARG A 107 -26.51 -10.64 -10.67
N ARG A 108 -26.65 -9.97 -11.81
CA ARG A 108 -27.62 -8.87 -11.99
C ARG A 108 -29.05 -9.37 -11.80
N SER A 109 -29.38 -10.54 -12.35
CA SER A 109 -30.70 -11.16 -12.19
C SER A 109 -31.01 -11.51 -10.74
N LEU A 110 -30.02 -11.98 -9.97
CA LEU A 110 -30.15 -12.21 -8.54
C LEU A 110 -30.30 -10.89 -7.75
N SER A 111 -29.70 -9.79 -8.20
CA SER A 111 -29.77 -8.51 -7.46
C SER A 111 -31.18 -7.94 -7.37
N GLU A 112 -32.10 -8.37 -8.24
CA GLU A 112 -33.52 -8.04 -8.14
C GLU A 112 -34.21 -8.66 -6.90
N TYR A 113 -33.53 -9.54 -6.15
CA TYR A 113 -34.01 -10.10 -4.89
C TYR A 113 -33.55 -9.31 -3.66
N ASP A 114 -32.62 -8.35 -3.79
CA ASP A 114 -32.27 -7.36 -2.75
C ASP A 114 -33.29 -6.21 -2.75
N ASP A 115 -34.57 -6.56 -2.81
CA ASP A 115 -35.72 -5.65 -2.77
C ASP A 115 -36.39 -5.80 -1.40
N GLU A 116 -36.76 -4.69 -0.75
CA GLU A 116 -37.37 -4.71 0.59
C GLU A 116 -38.69 -5.50 0.64
N GLN A 117 -39.39 -5.66 -0.48
CA GLN A 117 -40.62 -6.45 -0.58
C GLN A 117 -40.37 -7.96 -0.60
N ILE A 118 -39.12 -8.39 -0.81
CA ILE A 118 -38.70 -9.79 -0.88
C ILE A 118 -37.80 -10.13 0.31
N SER A 119 -36.91 -9.19 0.66
CA SER A 119 -35.91 -9.28 1.72
C SER A 119 -36.25 -8.32 2.86
N ASN A 120 -37.15 -8.79 3.71
CA ASN A 120 -37.85 -8.00 4.73
C ASN A 120 -37.11 -7.92 6.08
N ASP A 121 -36.12 -8.78 6.32
CA ASP A 121 -35.26 -8.76 7.50
C ASP A 121 -33.76 -8.71 7.15
N ASP A 122 -32.94 -8.37 8.14
CA ASP A 122 -31.50 -8.18 7.95
C ASP A 122 -30.78 -9.47 7.54
N ASN A 123 -31.23 -10.61 8.07
CA ASN A 123 -30.67 -11.93 7.76
C ASN A 123 -30.89 -12.29 6.28
N SER A 124 -32.08 -12.03 5.75
CA SER A 124 -32.47 -12.23 4.36
C SER A 124 -31.67 -11.34 3.42
N ARG A 125 -31.43 -10.08 3.81
CA ARG A 125 -30.60 -9.14 3.04
C ARG A 125 -29.15 -9.61 3.02
N GLN A 126 -28.64 -10.04 4.16
CA GLN A 126 -27.28 -10.56 4.28
C GLN A 126 -27.08 -11.83 3.43
N LEU A 127 -28.07 -12.73 3.38
CA LEU A 127 -28.03 -13.94 2.54
C LEU A 127 -27.86 -13.58 1.06
N VAL A 128 -28.73 -12.70 0.53
CA VAL A 128 -28.69 -12.30 -0.88
C VAL A 128 -27.40 -11.54 -1.20
N ARG A 129 -27.00 -10.60 -0.34
CA ARG A 129 -25.75 -9.83 -0.51
C ARG A 129 -24.51 -10.72 -0.46
N GLY A 130 -24.49 -11.73 0.41
CA GLY A 130 -23.41 -12.73 0.46
C GLY A 130 -23.30 -13.53 -0.83
N ALA A 131 -24.43 -13.96 -1.39
CA ALA A 131 -24.47 -14.65 -2.69
C ALA A 131 -24.03 -13.74 -3.84
N LEU A 132 -24.50 -12.48 -3.87
CA LEU A 132 -24.08 -11.48 -4.86
C LEU A 132 -22.57 -11.21 -4.80
N GLY A 133 -22.01 -11.07 -3.60
CA GLY A 133 -20.58 -10.89 -3.38
C GLY A 133 -19.78 -12.11 -3.88
N THR A 134 -20.28 -13.32 -3.61
CA THR A 134 -19.66 -14.56 -4.11
C THR A 134 -19.66 -14.61 -5.63
N LEU A 135 -20.79 -14.31 -6.28
CA LEU A 135 -20.88 -14.25 -7.74
C LEU A 135 -19.97 -13.18 -8.35
N GLU A 136 -19.82 -12.04 -7.68
CA GLU A 136 -18.87 -11.00 -8.06
C GLU A 136 -17.42 -11.52 -8.01
N CYS A 137 -17.01 -12.18 -6.92
CA CYS A 137 -15.69 -12.80 -6.83
C CYS A 137 -15.46 -13.86 -7.93
N ARG A 138 -16.49 -14.63 -8.27
CA ARG A 138 -16.45 -15.63 -9.36
C ARG A 138 -16.25 -14.95 -10.73
N SER A 139 -17.00 -13.88 -11.01
CA SER A 139 -16.84 -13.07 -12.22
C SER A 139 -15.43 -12.47 -12.32
N ILE A 140 -14.90 -11.90 -11.22
CA ILE A 140 -13.53 -11.38 -11.16
C ILE A 140 -12.50 -12.48 -11.43
N ARG A 141 -12.67 -13.66 -10.81
CA ARG A 141 -11.78 -14.81 -11.02
C ARG A 141 -11.78 -15.28 -12.48
N ALA A 142 -12.94 -15.29 -13.14
CA ALA A 142 -13.04 -15.63 -14.56
C ALA A 142 -12.34 -14.59 -15.46
N ALA A 143 -12.26 -13.33 -15.03
CA ALA A 143 -11.60 -12.27 -15.79
C ALA A 143 -10.05 -12.25 -15.66
N VAL A 144 -9.46 -12.97 -14.70
CA VAL A 144 -8.00 -12.95 -14.41
C VAL A 144 -7.13 -13.13 -15.67
N PRO A 145 -7.42 -14.07 -16.59
CA PRO A 145 -6.66 -14.23 -17.82
C PRO A 145 -6.57 -12.98 -18.71
N LEU A 146 -7.59 -12.11 -18.71
CA LEU A 146 -7.55 -10.85 -19.47
C LEU A 146 -6.41 -9.96 -18.98
N ALA A 147 -6.27 -9.82 -17.67
CA ALA A 147 -5.19 -9.03 -17.05
C ALA A 147 -3.81 -9.68 -17.27
N VAL A 148 -3.72 -11.02 -17.15
CA VAL A 148 -2.46 -11.75 -17.40
C VAL A 148 -1.98 -11.56 -18.83
N ARG A 149 -2.88 -11.59 -19.81
CA ARG A 149 -2.56 -11.38 -21.23
C ARG A 149 -2.16 -9.94 -21.56
N ALA A 150 -2.71 -8.97 -20.83
CA ALA A 150 -2.34 -7.57 -21.00
C ALA A 150 -0.94 -7.26 -20.44
N ARG A 151 -0.44 -8.05 -19.49
CA ARG A 151 0.79 -7.75 -18.76
C ARG A 151 2.07 -7.70 -19.63
N PRO A 152 2.37 -8.66 -20.52
CA PRO A 152 3.57 -8.58 -21.36
C PRO A 152 3.68 -7.33 -22.25
N PRO A 153 2.65 -6.93 -23.03
CA PRO A 153 2.72 -5.71 -23.82
C PRO A 153 2.79 -4.45 -22.95
N LEU A 154 2.08 -4.40 -21.81
CA LEU A 154 2.20 -3.31 -20.84
C LEU A 154 3.64 -3.18 -20.33
N ARG A 155 4.24 -4.29 -19.87
CA ARG A 155 5.63 -4.30 -19.40
C ARG A 155 6.60 -3.78 -20.47
N LYS A 156 6.42 -4.23 -21.72
CA LYS A 156 7.25 -3.77 -22.84
C LYS A 156 7.08 -2.27 -23.09
N ALA A 157 5.84 -1.77 -23.12
CA ALA A 157 5.55 -0.36 -23.36
C ALA A 157 6.09 0.53 -22.24
N VAL A 158 5.87 0.15 -20.97
CA VAL A 158 6.39 0.88 -19.80
C VAL A 158 7.92 0.86 -19.76
N PHE A 159 8.55 -0.25 -20.15
CA PHE A 159 10.01 -0.31 -20.31
C PHE A 159 10.52 0.71 -21.34
N HIS A 160 9.92 0.76 -22.53
CA HIS A 160 10.33 1.72 -23.57
C HIS A 160 10.06 3.17 -23.16
N LEU A 161 8.96 3.44 -22.47
CA LEU A 161 8.68 4.75 -21.87
C LEU A 161 9.80 5.14 -20.91
N ALA A 162 10.11 4.28 -19.94
CA ALA A 162 11.10 4.59 -18.90
C ALA A 162 12.48 4.87 -19.50
N TRP A 163 12.89 4.05 -20.48
CA TRP A 163 14.20 4.10 -21.13
C TRP A 163 14.25 4.93 -22.42
N SER A 164 13.26 5.80 -22.63
CA SER A 164 13.28 6.73 -23.76
C SER A 164 14.46 7.72 -23.65
N PRO A 165 14.99 8.23 -24.79
CA PRO A 165 16.04 9.24 -24.77
C PRO A 165 15.61 10.52 -24.04
N ASP A 166 16.54 11.22 -23.38
CA ASP A 166 16.25 12.45 -22.64
C ASP A 166 15.81 13.62 -23.53
N SER A 167 16.14 13.57 -24.82
CA SER A 167 15.64 14.52 -25.81
C SER A 167 14.17 14.30 -26.21
N LEU A 168 13.58 13.15 -25.88
CA LEU A 168 12.21 12.82 -26.22
C LEU A 168 11.26 13.25 -25.09
N PRO A 169 10.33 14.18 -25.33
CA PRO A 169 9.34 14.59 -24.33
C PRO A 169 8.47 13.43 -23.86
N THR A 170 8.07 13.43 -22.59
CA THR A 170 7.23 12.37 -21.99
C THR A 170 5.94 12.16 -22.79
N GLN A 171 5.29 13.24 -23.23
CA GLN A 171 4.07 13.20 -24.04
C GLN A 171 4.21 12.40 -25.35
N GLN A 172 5.42 12.34 -25.92
CA GLN A 172 5.70 11.53 -27.12
C GLN A 172 6.18 10.13 -26.75
N ALA A 173 6.96 10.00 -25.68
CA ALA A 173 7.47 8.72 -25.19
C ALA A 173 6.35 7.77 -24.71
N ILE A 174 5.26 8.33 -24.16
CA ILE A 174 4.12 7.58 -23.62
C ILE A 174 3.15 7.08 -24.70
N THR A 175 3.18 7.67 -25.90
CA THR A 175 2.21 7.39 -26.98
C THR A 175 2.01 5.89 -27.26
N PRO A 176 3.07 5.04 -27.37
CA PRO A 176 2.87 3.61 -27.63
C PRO A 176 2.12 2.88 -26.51
N LEU A 177 2.26 3.33 -25.26
CA LEU A 177 1.52 2.78 -24.12
C LEU A 177 0.05 3.20 -24.18
N LEU A 178 -0.23 4.47 -24.47
CA LEU A 178 -1.59 4.99 -24.61
C LEU A 178 -2.33 4.33 -25.80
N GLU A 179 -1.68 4.17 -26.94
CA GLU A 179 -2.26 3.49 -28.11
C GLU A 179 -2.61 2.02 -27.81
N TYR A 180 -1.73 1.31 -27.11
CA TYR A 180 -2.02 -0.05 -26.67
C TYR A 180 -3.21 -0.09 -25.72
N LEU A 181 -3.24 0.80 -24.71
CA LEU A 181 -4.33 0.87 -23.74
C LEU A 181 -5.65 1.22 -24.42
N ASP A 182 -5.66 2.17 -25.34
CA ASP A 182 -6.85 2.57 -26.10
C ASP A 182 -7.42 1.40 -26.90
N GLN A 183 -6.59 0.69 -27.66
CA GLN A 183 -7.02 -0.49 -28.43
C GLN A 183 -7.51 -1.62 -27.51
N HIS A 184 -6.79 -1.90 -26.43
CA HIS A 184 -7.13 -2.96 -25.49
C HIS A 184 -8.44 -2.67 -24.76
N LEU A 185 -8.59 -1.48 -24.18
CA LEU A 185 -9.79 -1.08 -23.45
C LEU A 185 -10.98 -0.92 -24.38
N SER A 186 -10.81 -0.42 -25.60
CA SER A 186 -11.88 -0.36 -26.60
C SER A 186 -12.40 -1.75 -26.97
N SER A 187 -11.50 -2.72 -27.13
CA SER A 187 -11.89 -4.12 -27.35
C SER A 187 -12.67 -4.68 -26.16
N LEU A 188 -12.19 -4.48 -24.93
CA LEU A 188 -12.89 -4.93 -23.73
C LEU A 188 -14.26 -4.24 -23.55
N ASN A 189 -14.36 -2.95 -23.83
CA ASN A 189 -15.63 -2.20 -23.75
C ASN A 189 -16.65 -2.70 -24.78
N THR A 190 -16.16 -3.11 -25.95
CA THR A 190 -17.00 -3.72 -26.99
C THR A 190 -17.62 -5.02 -26.50
N TRP A 191 -16.86 -5.86 -25.80
CA TRP A 191 -17.29 -7.21 -25.44
C TRP A 191 -17.80 -7.40 -24.01
N LEU A 192 -17.50 -6.52 -23.06
CA LEU A 192 -17.95 -6.63 -21.68
C LEU A 192 -19.24 -5.84 -21.40
N LEU A 193 -20.00 -6.29 -20.42
CA LEU A 193 -21.06 -5.49 -19.80
C LEU A 193 -20.45 -4.33 -18.99
N PRO A 194 -21.13 -3.17 -18.85
CA PRO A 194 -20.55 -1.96 -18.24
C PRO A 194 -19.89 -2.20 -16.87
N ARG A 195 -20.56 -2.88 -15.94
CA ARG A 195 -20.00 -3.16 -14.61
C ARG A 195 -18.81 -4.13 -14.65
N ALA A 196 -18.79 -5.07 -15.58
CA ALA A 196 -17.65 -5.96 -15.80
C ALA A 196 -16.48 -5.21 -16.44
N PHE A 197 -16.76 -4.30 -17.38
CA PHE A 197 -15.76 -3.43 -17.98
C PHE A 197 -15.10 -2.52 -16.95
N THR A 198 -15.86 -1.84 -16.08
CA THR A 198 -15.29 -0.99 -15.02
C THR A 198 -14.32 -1.77 -14.12
N ARG A 199 -14.65 -3.01 -13.76
CA ARG A 199 -13.75 -3.88 -12.99
C ARG A 199 -12.51 -4.27 -13.79
N ALA A 200 -12.66 -4.59 -15.08
CA ALA A 200 -11.54 -4.90 -15.96
C ALA A 200 -10.62 -3.69 -16.16
N LEU A 201 -11.18 -2.49 -16.27
CA LEU A 201 -10.45 -1.22 -16.31
C LEU A 201 -9.63 -1.00 -15.03
N ALA A 202 -10.23 -1.19 -13.85
CA ALA A 202 -9.51 -1.11 -12.58
C ALA A 202 -8.38 -2.16 -12.46
N ALA A 203 -8.62 -3.38 -12.93
CA ALA A 203 -7.59 -4.41 -12.96
C ALA A 203 -6.44 -4.07 -13.94
N CYS A 204 -6.76 -3.52 -15.11
CA CYS A 204 -5.79 -3.04 -16.08
C CYS A 204 -4.96 -1.89 -15.50
N TRP A 205 -5.61 -0.92 -14.83
CA TRP A 205 -4.93 0.18 -14.16
C TRP A 205 -3.94 -0.29 -13.10
N ASN A 206 -4.35 -1.22 -12.23
CA ASN A 206 -3.44 -1.80 -11.24
C ASN A 206 -2.27 -2.57 -11.89
N ALA A 207 -2.48 -3.19 -13.05
CA ALA A 207 -1.40 -3.83 -13.81
C ALA A 207 -0.41 -2.78 -14.37
N VAL A 208 -0.91 -1.66 -14.89
CA VAL A 208 -0.07 -0.52 -15.32
C VAL A 208 0.76 0.00 -14.16
N LEU A 209 0.12 0.33 -13.02
CA LEU A 209 0.81 0.81 -11.81
C LEU A 209 1.92 -0.14 -11.36
N LYS A 210 1.64 -1.45 -11.37
CA LYS A 210 2.62 -2.48 -11.02
C LYS A 210 3.81 -2.50 -11.97
N GLU A 211 3.58 -2.38 -13.28
CA GLU A 211 4.70 -2.34 -14.24
C GLU A 211 5.50 -1.03 -14.15
N VAL A 212 4.86 0.10 -13.84
CA VAL A 212 5.58 1.36 -13.57
C VAL A 212 6.40 1.27 -12.28
N SER A 213 5.84 0.72 -11.20
CA SER A 213 6.57 0.46 -9.95
C SER A 213 7.77 -0.47 -10.19
N ASN A 214 7.58 -1.57 -10.94
CA ASN A 214 8.68 -2.47 -11.28
C ASN A 214 9.80 -1.73 -12.02
N GLN A 215 9.48 -0.79 -12.91
CA GLN A 215 10.49 0.02 -13.59
C GLN A 215 11.17 1.01 -12.64
N ALA A 216 10.40 1.67 -11.76
CA ALA A 216 10.92 2.59 -10.76
C ALA A 216 12.02 1.95 -9.89
N ASP A 217 11.79 0.71 -9.47
CA ASP A 217 12.71 -0.06 -8.63
C ASP A 217 13.74 -0.87 -9.45
N SER A 218 13.68 -0.85 -10.78
CA SER A 218 14.52 -1.70 -11.62
C SER A 218 15.95 -1.17 -11.79
N GLY A 219 16.91 -2.04 -11.49
CA GLY A 219 18.33 -1.85 -11.78
C GLY A 219 19.05 -1.14 -10.63
N GLY A 220 19.93 -1.87 -9.95
CA GLY A 220 20.69 -1.40 -8.78
C GLY A 220 21.75 -0.32 -9.05
N ALA A 221 21.66 0.39 -10.17
CA ALA A 221 22.46 1.57 -10.46
C ALA A 221 21.56 2.82 -10.36
N GLU A 222 22.08 3.87 -9.73
CA GLU A 222 21.42 5.17 -9.60
C GLU A 222 20.90 5.64 -10.96
N LYS A 223 19.58 5.85 -11.06
CA LYS A 223 18.94 6.35 -12.28
C LYS A 223 19.03 7.87 -12.33
N PRO A 224 19.19 8.47 -13.51
CA PRO A 224 19.14 9.92 -13.65
C PRO A 224 17.79 10.49 -13.18
N ARG A 225 17.78 11.71 -12.63
CA ARG A 225 16.52 12.38 -12.21
C ARG A 225 15.49 12.49 -13.33
N VAL A 226 15.95 12.68 -14.57
CA VAL A 226 15.09 12.75 -15.77
C VAL A 226 14.27 11.47 -15.97
N TYR A 227 14.83 10.31 -15.62
CA TYR A 227 14.13 9.02 -15.67
C TYR A 227 12.89 9.01 -14.77
N HIS A 228 13.05 9.43 -13.51
CA HIS A 228 11.95 9.48 -12.54
C HIS A 228 10.97 10.61 -12.82
N HIS A 229 11.44 11.75 -13.32
CA HIS A 229 10.57 12.82 -13.79
C HIS A 229 9.65 12.34 -14.93
N ARG A 230 10.21 11.63 -15.92
CA ARG A 230 9.44 11.05 -17.04
C ARG A 230 8.38 10.07 -16.53
N LEU A 231 8.74 9.17 -15.61
CA LEU A 231 7.79 8.22 -15.04
C LEU A 231 6.67 8.91 -14.24
N LYS A 232 6.98 9.98 -13.50
CA LYS A 232 5.99 10.78 -12.79
C LYS A 232 5.02 11.46 -13.76
N GLU A 233 5.53 12.21 -14.73
CA GLU A 233 4.70 12.92 -15.71
C GLU A 233 3.85 11.92 -16.52
N ALA A 234 4.39 10.74 -16.84
CA ALA A 234 3.62 9.69 -17.49
C ALA A 234 2.52 9.11 -16.58
N LEU A 235 2.77 9.00 -15.28
CA LEU A 235 1.79 8.54 -14.30
C LEU A 235 0.58 9.49 -14.22
N ASP A 236 0.83 10.80 -14.29
CA ASP A 236 -0.22 11.84 -14.33
C ASP A 236 -1.06 11.73 -15.61
N LEU A 237 -0.40 11.60 -16.78
CA LEU A 237 -1.09 11.43 -18.07
C LEU A 237 -1.92 10.14 -18.11
N LEU A 238 -1.42 9.04 -17.53
CA LEU A 238 -2.16 7.79 -17.42
C LEU A 238 -3.37 7.91 -16.49
N ALA A 239 -3.24 8.66 -15.39
CA ALA A 239 -4.35 8.91 -14.47
C ALA A 239 -5.50 9.65 -15.17
N GLU A 240 -5.18 10.70 -15.95
CA GLU A 240 -6.16 11.41 -16.77
C GLU A 240 -6.80 10.49 -17.83
N PHE A 241 -5.97 9.69 -18.51
CA PHE A 241 -6.45 8.73 -19.52
C PHE A 241 -7.43 7.69 -18.93
N ILE A 242 -7.12 7.12 -17.77
CA ILE A 242 -7.99 6.13 -17.10
C ILE A 242 -9.24 6.78 -16.51
N HIS A 243 -9.16 8.05 -16.10
CA HIS A 243 -10.33 8.82 -15.67
C HIS A 243 -11.28 9.15 -16.84
N ALA A 244 -10.71 9.40 -18.03
CA ALA A 244 -11.43 9.63 -19.28
C ALA A 244 -12.57 10.68 -19.15
N GLU A 245 -12.27 11.85 -18.56
CA GLU A 245 -13.24 12.94 -18.33
C GLU A 245 -14.52 12.48 -17.59
N GLY A 246 -14.37 11.54 -16.64
CA GLY A 246 -15.48 11.00 -15.86
C GLY A 246 -16.24 9.84 -16.53
N LYS A 247 -15.81 9.38 -17.71
CA LYS A 247 -16.36 8.18 -18.36
C LYS A 247 -15.64 6.88 -17.95
N GLY A 248 -14.46 7.00 -17.36
CA GLY A 248 -13.65 5.89 -16.87
C GLY A 248 -13.82 5.66 -15.38
N LEU A 249 -12.70 5.41 -14.68
CA LEU A 249 -12.72 5.28 -13.22
C LEU A 249 -12.87 6.66 -12.56
N PRO A 250 -13.56 6.76 -11.40
CA PRO A 250 -13.56 8.00 -10.63
C PRO A 250 -12.13 8.31 -10.14
N MET A 251 -11.76 9.59 -10.05
CA MET A 251 -10.41 9.99 -9.61
C MET A 251 -10.02 9.43 -8.23
N THR A 252 -11.00 9.15 -7.36
CA THR A 252 -10.78 8.48 -6.07
C THR A 252 -10.27 7.04 -6.20
N GLU A 253 -10.68 6.33 -7.26
CA GLU A 253 -10.19 4.98 -7.58
C GLU A 253 -8.93 5.00 -8.44
N VAL A 254 -8.75 6.04 -9.28
CA VAL A 254 -7.50 6.25 -10.03
C VAL A 254 -6.36 6.51 -9.05
N HIS A 255 -6.51 7.46 -8.12
CA HIS A 255 -5.56 7.75 -7.05
C HIS A 255 -5.70 6.79 -5.86
N ASN A 256 -5.71 5.48 -6.15
CA ASN A 256 -5.72 4.45 -5.14
C ASN A 256 -4.40 4.38 -4.35
N THR A 257 -4.32 3.44 -3.42
CA THR A 257 -3.16 3.26 -2.54
C THR A 257 -1.86 3.01 -3.31
N GLU A 258 -1.90 2.24 -4.40
CA GLU A 258 -0.70 1.93 -5.19
C GLU A 258 -0.21 3.15 -5.98
N TRP A 259 -1.13 3.93 -6.55
CA TRP A 259 -0.78 5.19 -7.22
C TRP A 259 -0.11 6.16 -6.24
N LYS A 260 -0.68 6.35 -5.03
CA LYS A 260 -0.12 7.25 -4.02
C LYS A 260 1.27 6.83 -3.56
N ARG A 261 1.51 5.53 -3.40
CA ARG A 261 2.84 5.00 -3.08
C ARG A 261 3.84 5.29 -4.20
N LEU A 262 3.44 5.10 -5.46
CA LEU A 262 4.28 5.34 -6.61
C LEU A 262 4.61 6.84 -6.77
N GLU A 263 3.60 7.71 -6.63
CA GLU A 263 3.75 9.17 -6.60
C GLU A 263 4.80 9.58 -5.55
N GLN A 264 4.61 9.14 -4.30
CA GLN A 264 5.55 9.41 -3.20
C GLN A 264 6.96 8.89 -3.50
N ARG A 265 7.06 7.67 -4.05
CA ARG A 265 8.34 7.07 -4.46
C ARG A 265 9.06 7.90 -5.51
N MET A 266 8.33 8.38 -6.53
CA MET A 266 8.91 9.26 -7.57
C MET A 266 9.35 10.60 -7.02
N GLN A 267 8.62 11.16 -6.05
CA GLN A 267 9.02 12.37 -5.34
C GLN A 267 10.33 12.15 -4.58
N TYR A 268 10.47 11.01 -3.88
CA TYR A 268 11.71 10.70 -3.16
C TYR A 268 12.92 10.53 -4.08
N HIS A 269 12.75 9.87 -5.24
CA HIS A 269 13.84 9.79 -6.22
C HIS A 269 14.29 11.16 -6.74
N GLN A 270 13.39 12.13 -6.83
CA GLN A 270 13.67 13.48 -7.31
C GLN A 270 14.20 14.42 -6.21
N ALA A 271 13.87 14.16 -4.95
CA ALA A 271 14.26 14.98 -3.80
C ALA A 271 15.80 14.96 -3.59
N PRO A 272 16.44 16.09 -3.25
CA PRO A 272 17.83 16.10 -2.80
C PRO A 272 18.02 15.26 -1.53
N THR A 273 19.25 14.80 -1.29
CA THR A 273 19.56 13.92 -0.14
C THR A 273 19.23 14.59 1.18
N GLU A 274 19.50 15.88 1.32
CA GLU A 274 19.18 16.64 2.54
C GLU A 274 17.68 16.61 2.88
N GLU A 275 16.81 16.80 1.89
CA GLU A 275 15.36 16.75 2.07
C GLU A 275 14.90 15.36 2.47
N LEU A 276 15.47 14.31 1.88
CA LEU A 276 15.19 12.93 2.28
C LEU A 276 15.58 12.64 3.73
N LEU A 277 16.73 13.15 4.18
CA LEU A 277 17.18 12.97 5.57
C LEU A 277 16.26 13.69 6.56
N GLU A 278 15.71 14.84 6.17
CA GLU A 278 14.73 15.56 6.98
C GLU A 278 13.40 14.83 7.07
N LEU A 279 12.88 14.34 5.94
CA LEU A 279 11.66 13.51 5.92
C LEU A 279 11.84 12.25 6.77
N TRP A 280 13.01 11.60 6.68
CA TRP A 280 13.33 10.46 7.54
C TRP A 280 13.33 10.85 9.03
N LEU A 281 13.91 12.00 9.38
CA LEU A 281 13.96 12.47 10.76
C LEU A 281 12.56 12.81 11.31
N GLU A 282 11.67 13.37 10.48
CA GLU A 282 10.27 13.60 10.79
C GLU A 282 9.51 12.28 11.05
N ASP A 283 9.76 11.25 10.25
CA ASP A 283 9.23 9.90 10.47
C ASP A 283 9.72 9.35 11.82
N ARG A 284 11.01 9.48 12.14
CA ARG A 284 11.56 9.03 13.45
C ARG A 284 10.98 9.80 14.63
N LEU A 285 10.78 11.11 14.53
CA LEU A 285 10.13 11.90 15.58
C LEU A 285 8.66 11.48 15.78
N THR A 286 7.98 11.11 14.70
CA THR A 286 6.61 10.59 14.75
C THR A 286 6.57 9.22 15.45
N ASP A 287 7.52 8.34 15.13
CA ASP A 287 7.69 7.04 15.79
C ASP A 287 8.00 7.21 17.29
N GLN A 288 8.88 8.15 17.63
CA GLN A 288 9.22 8.49 19.02
C GLN A 288 7.96 8.86 19.83
N GLY A 289 7.07 9.66 19.25
CA GLY A 289 5.82 10.08 19.90
C GLY A 289 4.77 8.98 20.04
N ARG A 290 4.89 7.89 19.27
CA ARG A 290 4.00 6.72 19.33
C ARG A 290 4.58 5.58 20.16
N THR A 291 5.89 5.58 20.41
CA THR A 291 6.56 4.54 21.20
C THR A 291 6.10 4.61 22.65
N PRO A 292 5.57 3.51 23.22
CA PRO A 292 5.12 3.49 24.60
C PRO A 292 6.31 3.49 25.58
N LEU A 293 6.02 3.92 26.80
CA LEU A 293 6.90 3.75 27.96
C LEU A 293 6.18 2.82 28.95
N PRO A 294 6.75 1.68 29.34
CA PRO A 294 8.09 1.18 29.00
C PRO A 294 8.23 0.73 27.54
N SER A 295 9.41 0.92 26.98
CA SER A 295 9.80 0.37 25.67
C SER A 295 10.55 -0.96 25.84
N PRO A 296 10.45 -1.90 24.88
CA PRO A 296 11.25 -3.13 24.88
C PRO A 296 12.76 -2.89 24.84
N TYR A 297 13.22 -1.68 24.46
CA TYR A 297 14.64 -1.33 24.39
C TYR A 297 15.15 -0.54 25.60
N GLY A 298 14.30 -0.35 26.61
CA GLY A 298 14.58 0.49 27.75
C GLY A 298 14.23 1.97 27.52
N SER A 299 14.74 2.82 28.39
CA SER A 299 14.49 4.26 28.38
C SER A 299 15.72 5.04 28.78
N ILE A 300 15.84 6.28 28.30
CA ILE A 300 16.90 7.20 28.67
C ILE A 300 16.30 8.44 29.36
N LEU A 301 16.90 8.83 30.48
CA LEU A 301 16.54 10.01 31.26
C LEU A 301 17.58 11.10 31.01
N ILE A 302 17.13 12.22 30.49
CA ILE A 302 17.99 13.36 30.17
C ILE A 302 17.40 14.66 30.69
N ARG A 303 18.21 15.70 30.75
CA ARG A 303 17.75 17.08 30.87
C ARG A 303 18.33 17.88 29.71
N VAL A 304 17.51 18.71 29.09
CA VAL A 304 17.94 19.52 27.95
C VAL A 304 17.32 20.91 28.03
N TYR A 305 18.15 21.93 27.86
CA TYR A 305 17.73 23.33 27.87
C TYR A 305 18.71 24.17 27.05
N PHE A 306 18.24 25.31 26.55
CA PHE A 306 19.08 26.27 25.86
C PHE A 306 19.41 27.44 26.79
N ASN A 307 20.70 27.75 26.94
CA ASN A 307 21.19 28.84 27.79
C ASN A 307 22.47 29.43 27.21
N HIS A 308 22.65 30.75 27.35
CA HIS A 308 23.87 31.47 26.96
C HIS A 308 24.45 31.08 25.58
N ASP A 309 23.61 31.06 24.54
CA ASP A 309 23.99 30.69 23.16
C ASP A 309 24.47 29.24 22.98
N SER A 310 24.08 28.36 23.89
CA SER A 310 24.40 26.93 23.85
C SER A 310 23.19 26.05 24.19
N LEU A 311 23.11 24.89 23.55
CA LEU A 311 22.23 23.81 23.95
C LEU A 311 22.96 22.93 24.97
N CYS A 312 22.48 22.94 26.21
CA CYS A 312 22.99 22.11 27.30
C CYS A 312 22.20 20.79 27.35
N VAL A 313 22.90 19.67 27.37
CA VAL A 313 22.31 18.33 27.45
C VAL A 313 22.98 17.57 28.59
N GLU A 314 22.22 17.22 29.62
CA GLU A 314 22.67 16.33 30.69
C GLU A 314 22.12 14.92 30.45
N ILE A 315 23.01 13.95 30.35
CA ILE A 315 22.67 12.53 30.28
C ILE A 315 22.73 11.97 31.70
N LEU A 316 21.57 11.71 32.29
CA LEU A 316 21.47 11.31 33.70
C LEU A 316 21.63 9.80 33.85
N SER A 317 20.70 9.04 33.29
CA SER A 317 20.66 7.58 33.43
C SER A 317 19.88 6.92 32.31
N ALA A 318 20.04 5.61 32.11
CA ALA A 318 19.09 4.79 31.36
C ALA A 318 18.56 3.67 32.25
N ARG A 319 17.42 3.10 31.86
CA ARG A 319 16.79 1.98 32.55
C ARG A 319 16.41 0.89 31.58
N ASP A 320 16.54 -0.35 32.05
CA ASP A 320 16.17 -1.57 31.32
C ASP A 320 16.74 -1.60 29.90
N VAL A 321 17.99 -1.16 29.73
CA VAL A 321 18.73 -1.29 28.47
C VAL A 321 18.80 -2.78 28.11
N ILE A 322 18.72 -3.10 26.82
CA ILE A 322 18.76 -4.49 26.39
C ILE A 322 20.11 -5.14 26.72
N PRO A 323 20.12 -6.42 27.14
CA PRO A 323 21.36 -7.16 27.35
C PRO A 323 21.96 -7.56 26.00
N LEU A 324 23.14 -7.05 25.69
CA LEU A 324 23.86 -7.36 24.45
C LEU A 324 25.07 -8.28 24.70
N ASP A 325 25.61 -8.29 25.91
CA ASP A 325 26.70 -9.20 26.28
C ASP A 325 26.21 -10.64 26.58
N PRO A 326 27.08 -11.66 26.36
CA PRO A 326 26.84 -13.04 26.81
C PRO A 326 26.62 -13.20 28.32
N ASN A 327 27.03 -12.21 29.11
CA ASN A 327 26.86 -12.19 30.57
C ASN A 327 25.43 -11.78 31.00
N GLY A 328 24.57 -11.39 30.05
CA GLY A 328 23.20 -10.92 30.31
C GLY A 328 23.12 -9.47 30.77
N LEU A 329 24.18 -8.69 30.59
CA LEU A 329 24.30 -7.26 30.89
C LEU A 329 24.79 -6.53 29.62
N SER A 330 25.19 -5.27 29.77
CA SER A 330 25.87 -4.47 28.75
C SER A 330 26.87 -3.52 29.41
N ASP A 331 27.78 -2.98 28.62
CA ASP A 331 28.68 -1.87 28.90
C ASP A 331 28.20 -0.57 28.18
N PRO A 332 27.02 0.00 28.52
CA PRO A 332 26.40 1.06 27.73
C PRO A 332 27.12 2.43 27.78
N PHE A 333 27.10 3.13 26.65
CA PHE A 333 27.43 4.55 26.51
C PHE A 333 26.46 5.24 25.53
N VAL A 334 26.36 6.57 25.61
CA VAL A 334 25.45 7.37 24.77
C VAL A 334 26.25 8.23 23.80
N VAL A 335 25.85 8.22 22.54
CA VAL A 335 26.31 9.14 21.49
C VAL A 335 25.25 10.21 21.28
N LEU A 336 25.65 11.48 21.34
CA LEU A 336 24.81 12.65 21.15
C LEU A 336 25.14 13.31 19.80
N GLU A 337 24.13 13.59 18.99
CA GLU A 337 24.29 14.25 17.69
C GLU A 337 23.18 15.29 17.45
N LEU A 338 23.54 16.47 16.92
CA LEU A 338 22.56 17.44 16.44
C LEU A 338 22.31 17.27 14.94
N LEU A 339 21.02 17.18 14.56
CA LEU A 339 20.54 16.93 13.22
C LEU A 339 19.51 17.99 12.78
N PRO A 340 19.38 18.25 11.47
CA PRO A 340 20.27 17.83 10.38
C PRO A 340 21.60 18.61 10.37
N LYS A 341 22.67 18.00 9.81
CA LYS A 341 24.02 18.60 9.76
C LYS A 341 24.06 19.98 9.08
N ARG A 342 23.17 20.28 8.14
CA ARG A 342 23.10 21.60 7.50
C ARG A 342 22.76 22.73 8.48
N LEU A 343 21.97 22.44 9.52
CA LEU A 343 21.65 23.42 10.58
C LEU A 343 22.79 23.53 11.60
N PHE A 344 23.54 22.44 11.79
CA PHE A 344 24.60 22.33 12.79
C PHE A 344 25.94 21.89 12.20
N PRO A 345 26.49 22.61 11.20
CA PRO A 345 27.65 22.14 10.42
C PRO A 345 28.96 22.10 11.21
N LYS A 346 29.05 22.85 12.31
CA LYS A 346 30.23 22.93 13.18
C LYS A 346 30.15 22.02 14.41
N THR A 347 29.05 21.29 14.57
CA THR A 347 28.85 20.43 15.75
C THR A 347 29.31 19.02 15.46
N HIS A 348 30.10 18.48 16.37
CA HIS A 348 30.59 17.10 16.34
C HIS A 348 29.77 16.23 17.28
N GLU A 349 29.80 14.92 17.03
CA GLU A 349 29.23 13.94 17.96
C GLU A 349 29.99 14.01 19.29
N GLN A 350 29.26 13.89 20.40
CA GLN A 350 29.82 13.80 21.76
C GLN A 350 29.39 12.48 22.38
N THR A 351 30.22 11.91 23.25
CA THR A 351 29.96 10.58 23.84
C THR A 351 30.15 10.59 25.35
N THR A 352 29.29 9.87 26.07
CA THR A 352 29.48 9.63 27.51
C THR A 352 30.62 8.66 27.78
N ASN A 353 31.01 8.56 29.06
CA ASN A 353 31.79 7.41 29.50
C ASN A 353 30.98 6.11 29.40
N VAL A 354 31.72 5.00 29.32
CA VAL A 354 31.18 3.64 29.31
C VAL A 354 30.88 3.20 30.73
N GLN A 355 29.64 2.76 30.99
CA GLN A 355 29.24 2.21 32.28
C GLN A 355 29.24 0.70 32.20
N LYS A 356 30.05 0.03 33.04
CA LYS A 356 30.31 -1.40 32.87
C LYS A 356 29.24 -2.28 33.51
N LYS A 357 28.88 -3.37 32.83
CA LYS A 357 28.09 -4.51 33.32
C LYS A 357 26.80 -4.05 34.02
N THR A 358 26.00 -3.25 33.32
CA THR A 358 24.76 -2.72 33.85
C THR A 358 23.73 -2.50 32.75
N LEU A 359 22.47 -2.82 33.04
CA LEU A 359 21.31 -2.46 32.21
C LEU A 359 20.64 -1.15 32.70
N ASN A 360 21.16 -0.59 33.79
CA ASN A 360 20.65 0.64 34.43
C ASN A 360 21.82 1.60 34.67
N PRO A 361 22.48 2.10 33.61
CA PRO A 361 23.62 2.98 33.74
C PRO A 361 23.23 4.34 34.31
N VAL A 362 24.14 4.93 35.09
CA VAL A 362 24.07 6.31 35.57
C VAL A 362 25.34 7.00 35.09
N TRP A 363 25.19 8.05 34.29
CA TRP A 363 26.30 8.81 33.74
C TRP A 363 26.47 10.13 34.48
N ASP A 364 25.38 10.87 34.71
CA ASP A 364 25.39 12.23 35.28
C ASP A 364 26.40 13.15 34.57
N GLU A 365 26.45 13.08 33.23
CA GLU A 365 27.38 13.82 32.38
C GLU A 365 26.69 14.98 31.67
N CYS A 366 27.36 16.12 31.55
CA CYS A 366 26.84 17.33 30.91
C CYS A 366 27.62 17.67 29.64
N PHE A 367 26.90 17.95 28.57
CA PHE A 367 27.41 18.30 27.26
C PHE A 367 26.88 19.66 26.83
N GLU A 368 27.71 20.40 26.10
CA GLU A 368 27.36 21.72 25.60
C GLU A 368 27.60 21.78 24.08
N PHE A 369 26.60 22.27 23.36
CA PHE A 369 26.71 22.56 21.92
C PHE A 369 26.55 24.06 21.70
N ALA A 370 27.62 24.72 21.26
CA ALA A 370 27.57 26.13 20.87
C ALA A 370 26.82 26.29 19.54
N VAL A 371 25.55 26.69 19.59
CA VAL A 371 24.63 26.77 18.44
C VAL A 371 23.74 28.00 18.56
N SER A 372 23.35 28.58 17.42
CA SER A 372 22.47 29.75 17.44
C SER A 372 21.05 29.37 17.82
N LEU A 373 20.39 30.27 18.56
CA LEU A 373 18.97 30.13 18.90
C LEU A 373 18.08 30.02 17.64
N GLU A 374 18.46 30.69 16.56
CA GLU A 374 17.76 30.61 15.27
C GLU A 374 17.79 29.18 14.69
N ALA A 375 18.95 28.52 14.71
CA ALA A 375 19.06 27.13 14.24
C ALA A 375 18.22 26.19 15.12
N CYS A 376 18.24 26.39 16.45
CA CYS A 376 17.43 25.62 17.39
C CYS A 376 15.91 25.77 17.20
N ARG A 377 15.46 26.92 16.70
CA ARG A 377 14.03 27.19 16.43
C ARG A 377 13.51 26.53 15.16
N SER A 378 14.40 26.01 14.31
CA SER A 378 13.98 25.32 13.10
C SER A 378 13.09 24.11 13.42
N PRO A 379 11.98 23.88 12.69
CA PRO A 379 11.12 22.72 12.92
C PRO A 379 11.85 21.37 12.83
N GLN A 380 12.85 21.27 11.96
CA GLN A 380 13.64 20.05 11.77
C GLN A 380 14.80 19.87 12.77
N ALA A 381 15.10 20.88 13.60
CA ALA A 381 16.20 20.81 14.54
C ALA A 381 15.94 19.74 15.60
N THR A 382 16.81 18.72 15.65
CA THR A 382 16.61 17.53 16.47
C THR A 382 17.91 17.13 17.17
N LEU A 383 17.82 16.82 18.45
CA LEU A 383 18.85 16.12 19.20
C LEU A 383 18.60 14.62 19.06
N ALA A 384 19.54 13.90 18.48
CA ALA A 384 19.55 12.45 18.40
C ALA A 384 20.45 11.88 19.50
N LEU A 385 19.94 10.87 20.18
CA LEU A 385 20.63 10.10 21.20
C LEU A 385 20.67 8.65 20.75
N SER A 386 21.84 8.03 20.78
CA SER A 386 21.99 6.61 20.46
C SER A 386 22.76 5.93 21.57
N VAL A 387 22.16 4.90 22.18
CA VAL A 387 22.77 4.07 23.20
C VAL A 387 23.45 2.89 22.50
N TRP A 388 24.71 2.68 22.82
CA TRP A 388 25.56 1.63 22.28
C TRP A 388 26.18 0.83 23.40
N ASP A 389 26.46 -0.44 23.14
CA ASP A 389 27.23 -1.31 24.02
C ASP A 389 28.69 -1.33 23.57
N ARG A 390 29.62 -1.13 24.51
CA ARG A 390 31.05 -1.10 24.23
C ARG A 390 31.60 -2.51 24.20
N ASP A 391 32.06 -2.93 23.03
CA ASP A 391 32.77 -4.18 22.87
C ASP A 391 34.29 -4.01 22.79
N VAL A 392 35.02 -4.91 23.46
CA VAL A 392 36.50 -4.87 23.47
C VAL A 392 37.10 -5.57 22.26
N LEU A 393 36.44 -6.62 21.74
CA LEU A 393 36.97 -7.47 20.67
C LEU A 393 36.18 -7.36 19.35
N THR A 394 34.94 -6.88 19.43
CA THR A 394 33.99 -6.76 18.32
C THR A 394 33.62 -5.29 18.10
N ALA A 395 32.77 -5.03 17.09
CA ALA A 395 32.21 -3.69 16.90
C ALA A 395 31.16 -3.43 17.98
N ASP A 396 31.01 -2.17 18.38
CA ASP A 396 30.00 -1.77 19.37
C ASP A 396 28.58 -2.11 18.88
N ASP A 397 27.76 -2.70 19.76
CA ASP A 397 26.40 -3.13 19.45
C ASP A 397 25.38 -2.03 19.71
N PHE A 398 24.37 -1.91 18.84
CA PHE A 398 23.35 -0.88 18.97
C PHE A 398 22.23 -1.30 19.94
N ALA A 399 22.06 -0.55 21.03
CA ALA A 399 21.02 -0.83 22.03
C ALA A 399 19.68 -0.15 21.69
N GLY A 400 19.73 1.10 21.22
CA GLY A 400 18.54 1.85 20.84
C GLY A 400 18.81 3.34 20.67
N GLU A 401 17.85 4.07 20.11
CA GLU A 401 17.93 5.51 19.90
C GLU A 401 16.71 6.25 20.43
N ALA A 402 16.88 7.54 20.71
CA ALA A 402 15.80 8.47 21.03
C ALA A 402 16.03 9.82 20.35
N PHE A 403 14.95 10.54 20.04
CA PHE A 403 15.01 11.85 19.38
C PHE A 403 14.23 12.91 20.15
N VAL A 404 14.80 14.11 20.23
CA VAL A 404 14.16 15.28 20.88
C VAL A 404 14.09 16.43 19.89
N PRO A 405 12.88 16.95 19.58
CA PRO A 405 12.75 18.15 18.77
C PRO A 405 13.24 19.37 19.58
N ILE A 406 14.33 19.99 19.12
CA ILE A 406 15.01 21.10 19.81
C ILE A 406 14.10 22.33 19.89
N SER A 407 13.22 22.51 18.91
CA SER A 407 12.22 23.58 18.88
C SER A 407 11.26 23.56 20.07
N ARG A 408 11.17 22.45 20.84
CA ARG A 408 10.33 22.32 22.05
C ARG A 408 11.11 22.43 23.35
N VAL A 409 12.44 22.58 23.27
CA VAL A 409 13.33 22.61 24.44
C VAL A 409 13.16 23.94 25.21
N PRO A 410 13.16 23.90 26.56
CA PRO A 410 13.18 25.11 27.38
C PRO A 410 14.32 26.06 27.02
N GLY A 411 14.04 27.36 26.96
CA GLY A 411 14.99 28.38 26.50
C GLY A 411 15.00 28.60 24.98
N VAL A 412 14.65 27.58 24.17
CA VAL A 412 14.38 27.74 22.73
C VAL A 412 12.95 28.22 22.51
N ASN A 413 12.00 27.49 23.11
CA ASN A 413 10.59 27.81 23.11
C ASN A 413 10.23 28.64 24.35
N SER A 414 9.77 29.86 24.15
CA SER A 414 9.33 30.76 25.22
C SER A 414 8.07 30.26 25.96
N HIS A 415 7.35 29.29 25.41
CA HIS A 415 6.18 28.64 26.02
C HIS A 415 6.48 27.25 26.60
N ALA A 416 7.76 26.87 26.70
CA ALA A 416 8.13 25.62 27.38
C ALA A 416 7.71 25.63 28.87
N PRO A 417 7.57 24.46 29.51
CA PRO A 417 7.18 24.36 30.91
C PRO A 417 8.06 25.25 31.82
N PRO A 418 7.50 25.76 32.92
CA PRO A 418 8.19 26.71 33.80
C PRO A 418 9.42 26.15 34.51
N ASP A 419 9.59 24.82 34.54
CA ASP A 419 10.78 24.17 35.08
C ASP A 419 11.69 23.67 33.94
N PRO A 420 12.67 24.49 33.47
CA PRO A 420 13.61 24.11 32.42
C PRO A 420 14.56 22.98 32.85
N LEU A 421 14.60 22.64 34.14
CA LEU A 421 15.47 21.62 34.71
C LEU A 421 14.73 20.32 34.98
N ARG A 422 13.46 20.17 34.57
CA ARG A 422 12.75 18.91 34.72
C ARG A 422 13.36 17.86 33.77
N PRO A 423 13.85 16.72 34.29
CA PRO A 423 14.30 15.63 33.43
C PRO A 423 13.14 15.07 32.58
N ILE A 424 13.46 14.71 31.34
CA ILE A 424 12.56 14.02 30.43
C ILE A 424 13.03 12.58 30.24
N GLU A 425 12.07 11.67 30.33
CA GLU A 425 12.30 10.26 30.07
C GLU A 425 11.81 9.93 28.66
N LEU A 426 12.69 9.33 27.87
CA LEU A 426 12.43 8.99 26.47
C LEU A 426 12.53 7.47 26.30
N PRO A 427 11.51 6.82 25.72
CA PRO A 427 11.64 5.42 25.35
C PRO A 427 12.70 5.27 24.25
N LEU A 428 13.60 4.30 24.40
CA LEU A 428 14.53 3.92 23.36
C LEU A 428 13.79 3.13 22.27
N MET A 429 14.14 3.31 21.02
CA MET A 429 13.56 2.58 19.89
C MET A 429 14.63 2.05 18.96
N GLN A 430 14.28 1.01 18.19
CA GLN A 430 15.10 0.54 17.07
C GLN A 430 14.24 0.52 15.79
N LEU A 431 14.84 0.87 14.65
CA LEU A 431 14.17 0.73 13.36
C LEU A 431 14.31 -0.72 12.88
N HIS A 432 13.19 -1.44 12.76
CA HIS A 432 13.19 -2.84 12.27
C HIS A 432 12.85 -2.95 10.79
N ASP A 433 12.22 -1.92 10.23
CA ASP A 433 11.84 -1.91 8.82
C ASP A 433 13.07 -1.67 7.93
N ARG A 434 13.73 -2.77 7.57
CA ARG A 434 14.80 -2.77 6.55
C ARG A 434 14.29 -2.32 5.17
N GLY A 435 12.97 -2.26 4.97
CA GLY A 435 12.30 -1.83 3.75
C GLY A 435 11.89 -0.34 3.74
N HIS A 436 12.35 0.48 4.69
CA HIS A 436 11.96 1.88 4.78
C HIS A 436 12.16 2.61 3.44
N PRO A 437 11.12 3.27 2.89
CA PRO A 437 11.15 3.77 1.51
C PRO A 437 12.27 4.79 1.29
N ILE A 438 12.51 5.70 2.23
CA ILE A 438 13.60 6.68 2.13
C ILE A 438 14.97 6.00 2.17
N LEU A 439 15.17 5.00 3.05
CA LEU A 439 16.47 4.32 3.16
C LEU A 439 16.80 3.59 1.87
N GLN A 440 15.83 2.90 1.26
CA GLN A 440 16.03 2.25 -0.04
C GLN A 440 16.44 3.23 -1.15
N ILE A 441 15.87 4.44 -1.16
CA ILE A 441 16.28 5.49 -2.12
C ILE A 441 17.72 5.91 -1.84
N LEU A 442 18.06 6.19 -0.59
CA LEU A 442 19.41 6.60 -0.21
C LEU A 442 20.45 5.51 -0.50
N GLU A 443 20.10 4.23 -0.32
CA GLU A 443 20.93 3.08 -0.69
C GLU A 443 21.23 3.02 -2.18
N SER A 444 20.31 3.47 -3.03
CA SER A 444 20.52 3.52 -4.48
C SER A 444 21.46 4.65 -4.93
N ARG A 445 21.71 5.67 -4.09
CA ARG A 445 22.57 6.82 -4.41
C ARG A 445 24.04 6.52 -4.14
N ASN A 446 24.63 5.71 -5.02
CA ASN A 446 26.01 5.26 -4.89
C ASN A 446 27.06 6.31 -5.28
N THR A 447 26.64 7.47 -5.81
CA THR A 447 27.54 8.60 -6.12
C THR A 447 27.46 9.73 -5.09
N ASP A 448 26.43 9.74 -4.23
CA ASP A 448 26.22 10.77 -3.22
C ASP A 448 26.88 10.36 -1.89
N LYS A 449 27.98 11.04 -1.53
CA LYS A 449 28.71 10.76 -0.30
C LYS A 449 27.86 10.95 0.96
N MET A 450 26.95 11.93 0.99
CA MET A 450 26.08 12.17 2.15
C MET A 450 25.11 11.00 2.33
N ALA A 451 24.51 10.53 1.23
CA ALA A 451 23.61 9.37 1.28
C ALA A 451 24.36 8.10 1.70
N MET A 452 25.53 7.85 1.12
CA MET A 452 26.38 6.70 1.45
C MET A 452 26.80 6.69 2.93
N ASP A 453 27.29 7.82 3.45
CA ASP A 453 27.72 7.92 4.84
C ASP A 453 26.53 7.72 5.80
N PHE A 454 25.36 8.28 5.47
CA PHE A 454 24.15 8.08 6.26
C PHE A 454 23.68 6.63 6.27
N VAL A 455 23.55 6.00 5.10
CA VAL A 455 23.16 4.57 4.96
C VAL A 455 24.13 3.68 5.72
N LYS A 456 25.45 3.92 5.60
CA LYS A 456 26.47 3.16 6.33
C LYS A 456 26.25 3.25 7.84
N LYS A 457 25.97 4.44 8.37
CA LYS A 457 25.64 4.63 9.80
C LYS A 457 24.36 3.89 10.19
N GLN A 458 23.30 3.94 9.37
CA GLN A 458 22.04 3.24 9.67
C GLN A 458 22.21 1.72 9.64
N LYS A 459 23.07 1.18 8.76
CA LYS A 459 23.38 -0.25 8.71
C LYS A 459 23.95 -0.81 10.01
N LEU A 460 24.70 0.00 10.76
CA LEU A 460 25.22 -0.39 12.08
C LEU A 460 24.14 -0.44 13.17
N ARG A 461 22.95 0.12 12.92
CA ARG A 461 21.83 0.18 13.86
C ARG A 461 20.79 -0.92 13.63
N PHE A 462 20.85 -1.61 12.50
CA PHE A 462 20.06 -2.82 12.28
C PHE A 462 20.80 -3.97 12.94
N ALA A 463 20.38 -4.37 14.14
CA ALA A 463 20.84 -5.61 14.74
C ALA A 463 20.58 -6.79 13.78
N GLU A 464 21.50 -7.76 13.74
CA GLU A 464 21.40 -8.94 12.88
C GLU A 464 20.24 -9.86 13.27
#